data_AF-A0A383AID4-F1
#
_entry.id   AF-A0A383AID4-F1
#
_cell.length_a   1.000
_cell.length_b   1.000
_cell.length_c   1.000
_cell.angle_alpha   90.00
_cell.angle_beta   90.00
_cell.angle_gamma   90.00
#
_symmetry.space_group_name_H-M   'P 1'
#
loop_
_entity.id
_entity.type
_entity.pdbx_description
1 polymer ?
#
loop_
_entity_poly.entity_id
_entity_poly.type
_entity_poly.pdbx_seq_one_letter_code
_entity_poly.pdbx_strand_id
1 'polypeptide(L)' 'MSKMNLRETIQKILSDNPPMTIDEICHGLKNGGFEFEEEDNPLDMVKMCVFTNINMFEKIDGKISLINHD' A
#
# COMPACT_ATOMS: atom_id res chain seq x y z
N MET A 1 20.26 5.40 -5.55
CA MET A 1 19.01 4.60 -5.66
C MET A 1 17.88 5.52 -5.27
N SER A 2 16.88 5.74 -6.13
CA SER A 2 15.66 6.44 -5.70
C SER A 2 15.01 5.61 -4.60
N LYS A 3 14.77 6.22 -3.44
CA LYS A 3 13.87 5.63 -2.44
C LYS A 3 12.50 5.56 -3.11
N MET A 4 11.99 4.36 -3.42
CA MET A 4 10.59 4.22 -3.82
C MET A 4 9.75 4.72 -2.66
N ASN A 5 8.83 5.65 -2.95
CA ASN A 5 7.94 6.17 -1.91
C ASN A 5 6.89 5.10 -1.55
N LEU A 6 6.33 5.19 -0.35
CA LEU A 6 5.35 4.23 0.18
C LEU A 6 4.20 3.98 -0.81
N ARG A 7 3.72 5.06 -1.44
CA ARG A 7 2.64 5.02 -2.43
C ARG A 7 2.99 4.16 -3.64
N GLU A 8 4.13 4.41 -4.29
CA GLU A 8 4.58 3.64 -5.46
C GLU A 8 4.74 2.15 -5.14
N THR A 9 5.22 1.84 -3.94
CA THR A 9 5.41 0.45 -3.52
C THR A 9 4.08 -0.24 -3.29
N ILE A 10 3.11 0.41 -2.64
CA ILE A 10 1.73 -0.10 -2.48
C ILE A 10 1.08 -0.29 -3.86
N GLN A 11 1.24 0.66 -4.77
CA GLN A 11 0.73 0.54 -6.13
C GLN A 11 1.30 -0.70 -6.81
N LYS A 12 2.62 -0.89 -6.77
CA LYS A 12 3.25 -2.07 -7.38
C LYS A 12 2.72 -3.38 -6.78
N ILE A 13 2.60 -3.46 -5.46
CA ILE A 13 2.04 -4.63 -4.76
C ILE A 13 0.63 -4.95 -5.28
N LEU A 14 -0.22 -3.93 -5.41
CA LEU A 14 -1.60 -4.08 -5.85
C LEU A 14 -1.77 -4.23 -7.38
N SER A 15 -0.81 -3.77 -8.18
CA SER A 15 -0.79 -4.01 -9.64
C SER A 15 -0.52 -5.48 -9.96
N ASP A 16 0.34 -6.13 -9.18
CA ASP A 16 0.78 -7.50 -9.42
C ASP A 16 -0.14 -8.56 -8.75
N ASN A 17 -1.09 -8.14 -7.92
CA ASN A 17 -1.89 -9.03 -7.08
C ASN A 17 -3.40 -8.66 -7.06
N PRO A 18 -4.29 -9.61 -6.71
CA PRO A 18 -5.69 -9.31 -6.43
C PRO A 18 -5.83 -8.35 -5.23
N PRO A 19 -7.03 -7.77 -4.99
CA PRO A 19 -7.27 -6.90 -3.85
C PRO A 19 -6.78 -7.50 -2.52
N MET A 20 -5.97 -6.73 -1.79
CA MET A 20 -5.26 -7.16 -0.58
C MET A 20 -5.75 -6.40 0.66
N THR A 21 -5.77 -7.08 1.80
CA THR A 21 -5.94 -6.43 3.09
C THR A 21 -4.75 -5.52 3.41
N ILE A 22 -4.94 -4.58 4.33
CA ILE A 22 -3.86 -3.68 4.77
C ILE A 22 -2.69 -4.49 5.38
N ASP A 23 -2.99 -5.57 6.09
CA ASP A 23 -1.96 -6.46 6.66
C ASP A 23 -1.11 -7.13 5.57
N GLU A 24 -1.75 -7.62 4.50
CA GLU A 24 -1.05 -8.21 3.34
C GLU A 24 -0.18 -7.17 2.63
N ILE A 25 -0.67 -5.93 2.48
CA ILE A 25 0.12 -4.83 1.91
C ILE A 25 1.33 -4.53 2.78
N CYS A 26 1.16 -4.42 4.11
CA CYS A 26 2.28 -4.24 5.05
C CYS A 26 3.31 -5.37 4.94
N HIS A 27 2.86 -6.61 4.76
CA HIS A 27 3.75 -7.75 4.57
C HIS A 27 4.51 -7.65 3.23
N GLY A 28 3.82 -7.27 2.15
CA GLY A 28 4.42 -7.01 0.84
C GLY A 28 5.46 -5.89 0.89
N LEU A 29 5.21 -4.82 1.65
CA LEU A 29 6.15 -3.72 1.85
C LEU A 29 7.43 -4.19 2.53
N LYS A 30 7.32 -4.98 3.62
CA LYS A 30 8.48 -5.57 4.30
C LYS A 30 9.28 -6.49 3.38
N ASN A 31 8.60 -7.36 2.63
CA ASN A 31 9.25 -8.25 1.68
C ASN A 31 9.89 -7.51 0.49
N GLY A 32 9.34 -6.35 0.13
CA GLY A 32 9.89 -5.45 -0.89
C GLY A 32 11.07 -4.60 -0.43
N GLY A 33 11.53 -4.76 0.82
CA GLY A 33 12.64 -3.98 1.38
C GLY A 33 12.24 -2.55 1.79
N PHE A 34 10.96 -2.29 1.99
CA PHE A 34 10.51 -1.03 2.58
C PHE A 34 10.80 -1.04 4.08
N GLU A 35 11.71 -0.17 4.51
CA GLU A 35 12.02 0.05 5.91
C GLU A 35 11.07 1.12 6.47
N PHE A 36 10.36 0.75 7.54
CA PHE A 36 9.59 1.69 8.35
C PHE A 36 10.52 2.24 9.44
N GLU A 37 10.38 3.51 9.79
CA GLU A 37 11.11 4.05 10.94
C GLU A 37 10.61 3.34 12.23
N GLU A 38 11.47 3.16 13.23
CA GLU A 38 11.13 2.37 14.45
C GLU A 38 9.93 2.96 15.23
N GLU A 39 9.69 4.26 15.09
CA GLU A 39 8.56 4.96 15.71
C GLU A 39 7.27 4.86 14.88
N ASP A 40 7.38 4.50 13.60
CA ASP A 40 6.25 4.43 12.68
C ASP A 40 5.55 3.07 12.76
N ASN A 41 4.22 3.09 12.92
CA ASN A 41 3.41 1.89 12.77
C ASN A 41 3.13 1.64 11.27
N PRO A 42 3.65 0.56 10.66
CA PRO A 42 3.44 0.24 9.24
C PRO A 42 1.97 0.24 8.83
N LEU A 43 1.09 -0.27 9.71
CA LEU A 43 -0.34 -0.36 9.45
C LEU A 43 -0.98 1.01 9.37
N ASP A 44 -0.58 1.93 10.24
CA ASP A 44 -1.14 3.27 10.27
C ASP A 44 -0.62 4.10 9.09
N MET A 45 0.64 3.94 8.70
CA MET A 45 1.17 4.56 7.48
C MET A 45 0.44 4.08 6.22
N VAL A 46 0.24 2.76 6.08
CA VAL A 46 -0.49 2.22 4.92
C VAL A 46 -1.94 2.66 4.92
N LYS A 47 -2.64 2.62 6.08
CA LYS A 47 -3.99 3.16 6.22
C LYS A 47 -4.04 4.62 5.78
N MET A 48 -3.17 5.46 6.34
CA MET A 48 -3.10 6.88 6.01
C MET A 48 -2.85 7.09 4.51
N CYS A 49 -1.91 6.35 3.91
CA CYS A 49 -1.63 6.42 2.48
C CYS A 49 -2.86 6.05 1.65
N VAL A 50 -3.51 4.93 1.95
CA VAL A 50 -4.71 4.46 1.23
C VAL A 50 -5.86 5.46 1.39
N PHE A 51 -6.16 5.91 2.60
CA PHE A 51 -7.29 6.80 2.88
C PHE A 51 -7.08 8.24 2.42
N THR A 52 -5.85 8.71 2.27
CA THR A 52 -5.57 10.04 1.72
C THR A 52 -5.49 10.04 0.20
N ASN A 53 -5.34 8.87 -0.43
CA ASN A 53 -5.27 8.70 -1.89
C ASN A 53 -6.55 8.03 -2.43
N ILE A 54 -7.72 8.57 -2.07
CA ILE A 54 -9.05 8.02 -2.46
C ILE A 54 -9.28 7.94 -3.98
N ASN A 55 -8.55 8.72 -4.78
CA ASN A 55 -8.63 8.68 -6.25
C ASN A 55 -7.77 7.56 -6.87
N MET A 56 -7.06 6.80 -6.04
CA MET A 56 -6.08 5.80 -6.46
C MET A 56 -6.39 4.42 -5.88
N PHE A 57 -6.95 4.39 -4.67
CA PHE A 57 -7.28 3.16 -3.98
C PHE A 57 -8.76 3.10 -3.64
N GLU A 58 -9.36 1.95 -3.86
CA GLU A 58 -10.73 1.66 -3.42
C GLU A 58 -10.74 0.51 -2.41
N LYS A 59 -11.71 0.53 -1.50
CA LYS A 59 -11.92 -0.55 -0.54
C LYS A 59 -13.11 -1.41 -0.95
N ILE A 60 -12.84 -2.66 -1.31
CA ILE A 60 -13.84 -3.65 -1.72
C ILE A 60 -13.80 -4.80 -0.71
N ASP A 61 -14.92 -5.07 -0.03
CA ASP A 61 -15.04 -6.20 0.91
C ASP A 61 -13.90 -6.30 1.95
N GLY A 62 -13.45 -5.17 2.48
CA GLY A 62 -12.37 -5.12 3.47
C GLY A 62 -10.95 -5.15 2.88
N LYS A 63 -10.81 -5.34 1.56
CA LYS A 63 -9.56 -5.33 0.81
C LYS A 63 -9.37 -4.02 0.06
N ILE A 64 -8.13 -3.70 -0.28
CA ILE A 64 -7.74 -2.52 -1.05
C ILE A 64 -7.39 -2.97 -2.46
N SER A 65 -7.92 -2.25 -3.44
CA SER A 65 -7.61 -2.40 -4.87
C SER A 65 -7.12 -1.08 -5.44
N LEU A 66 -6.38 -1.14 -6.55
CA LEU A 66 -6.13 0.04 -7.37
C LEU A 66 -7.38 0.40 -8.18
N ILE A 67 -7.70 1.68 -8.21
CA ILE A 67 -8.67 2.22 -9.16
C ILE A 67 -7.95 2.37 -10.49
N ASN A 68 -8.24 1.49 -11.45
CA ASN A 68 -7.77 1.67 -12.82
C ASN A 68 -8.56 2.82 -13.45
N HIS A 69 -7.92 3.99 -13.57
CA HIS A 69 -8.35 5.02 -14.49
C HIS A 69 -7.69 4.73 -15.85
N ASP A 70 -8.43 4.07 -16.75
CA ASP A 70 -8.14 4.11 -18.19
C ASP A 70 -8.13 5.56 -18.71
#